data_AF-A0A950NBC6-F1
#
_entry.id   AF-A0A950NBC6-F1
#
_cell.length_a   1.000
_cell.length_b   1.000
_cell.length_c   1.000
_cell.angle_alpha   90.00
_cell.angle_beta   90.00
_cell.angle_gamma   90.00
#
_symmetry.space_group_name_H-M   'P 1'
#
loop_
_entity.id
_entity.type
_entity.pdbx_description
1 polymer ?
#
loop_
_entity_poly.entity_id
_entity_poly.type
_entity_poly.pdbx_seq_one_letter_code
_entity_poly.pdbx_strand_id
1 'polypeptide(L)'
;MARIPHVALLIETSRSYGREVLRGVRRYLAEHGPWSVYLETRALESEAPPWLRGWKGDGILARTGSAALGRRIRATSVPVVELRSRRFNPRVPWVGVDNRALGSMVADHLLERGFRRFGLLALDS
;
A
#
# COMPACT_ATOMS: atom_id res chain seq x y z
N MET A 1 30.61 -0.58 9.92
CA MET A 1 29.22 -0.98 10.29
C MET A 1 28.33 -0.82 9.07
N ALA A 2 27.43 -1.76 8.80
CA ALA A 2 26.45 -1.61 7.73
C ALA A 2 25.46 -0.49 8.10
N ARG A 3 25.11 0.35 7.12
CA ARG A 3 24.20 1.48 7.31
C ARG A 3 22.76 0.98 7.51
N ILE A 4 22.06 1.48 8.53
CA ILE A 4 20.66 1.14 8.79
C ILE A 4 19.78 1.84 7.74
N PRO A 5 18.94 1.13 6.97
CA PRO A 5 18.01 1.76 6.03
C PRO A 5 16.92 2.54 6.76
N HIS A 6 16.63 3.76 6.28
CA HIS A 6 15.58 4.64 6.80
C HIS A 6 14.38 4.61 5.84
N VAL A 7 13.28 3.96 6.23
CA VAL A 7 12.15 3.70 5.33
C VAL A 7 10.88 4.38 5.84
N ALA A 8 10.23 5.17 5.00
CA ALA A 8 8.93 5.75 5.32
C ALA A 8 7.79 4.79 4.97
N LEU A 9 6.82 4.64 5.87
CA LEU A 9 5.62 3.83 5.71
C LEU A 9 4.42 4.76 5.50
N LEU A 10 4.11 5.04 4.23
CA LEU A 10 2.91 5.78 3.84
C LEU A 10 1.75 4.80 3.63
N ILE A 11 1.37 4.11 4.71
CA ILE A 11 0.32 3.09 4.74
C ILE A 11 -0.76 3.58 5.71
N GLU A 12 -2.03 3.54 5.32
CA GLU A 12 -3.11 4.01 6.20
C GLU A 12 -3.33 3.05 7.38
N THR A 13 -3.62 3.61 8.55
CA THR A 13 -3.83 2.85 9.80
C THR A 13 -5.30 2.74 10.20
N SER A 14 -6.19 3.49 9.54
CA SER A 14 -7.62 3.55 9.87
C SER A 14 -8.39 2.26 9.53
N ARG A 15 -7.96 1.50 8.52
CA ARG A 15 -8.64 0.28 8.04
C ARG A 15 -7.85 -0.99 8.38
N SER A 16 -8.55 -2.10 8.55
CA SER A 16 -7.95 -3.40 8.90
C SER A 16 -6.87 -3.84 7.90
N TYR A 17 -7.14 -3.72 6.60
CA TYR A 17 -6.18 -4.09 5.55
C TYR A 17 -4.83 -3.40 5.75
N GLY A 18 -4.79 -2.09 6.02
CA GLY A 18 -3.53 -1.37 6.21
C GLY A 18 -2.77 -1.81 7.45
N ARG A 19 -3.49 -2.14 8.51
CA ARG A 19 -2.88 -2.74 9.71
C ARG A 19 -2.32 -4.13 9.43
N GLU A 20 -2.98 -4.95 8.61
CA GLU A 20 -2.43 -6.26 8.20
C GLU A 20 -1.16 -6.10 7.35
N VAL A 21 -1.13 -5.13 6.43
CA VAL A 21 0.09 -4.81 5.67
C VAL A 21 1.23 -4.41 6.61
N LEU A 22 0.97 -3.53 7.59
CA LEU A 22 1.96 -3.14 8.59
C LEU A 22 2.44 -4.32 9.45
N ARG A 23 1.56 -5.27 9.79
CA ARG A 23 1.98 -6.51 10.47
C ARG A 23 2.93 -7.35 9.60
N GLY A 24 2.69 -7.40 8.29
CA GLY A 24 3.60 -8.04 7.33
C GLY A 24 4.98 -7.37 7.30
N VAL A 25 5.02 -6.03 7.23
CA VAL A 25 6.27 -5.26 7.31
C VAL A 25 7.00 -5.56 8.62
N ARG A 26 6.29 -5.55 9.76
CA ARG A 26 6.87 -5.89 11.07
C ARG A 26 7.49 -7.28 11.09
N ARG A 27 6.83 -8.29 10.51
CA ARG A 27 7.37 -9.65 10.41
C ARG A 27 8.66 -9.67 9.59
N TYR A 28 8.68 -9.01 8.44
CA TYR A 28 9.88 -8.89 7.62
C TYR A 28 11.04 -8.25 8.38
N LEU A 29 10.79 -7.16 9.13
CA LEU A 29 11.82 -6.48 9.93
C LEU A 29 12.39 -7.35 11.05
N ALA A 30 11.58 -8.22 11.65
CA ALA A 30 12.04 -9.15 12.68
C ALA A 30 13.01 -10.20 12.11
N GLU A 31 12.83 -10.58 10.84
CA GLU A 31 13.62 -11.61 10.16
C GLU A 31 14.84 -11.02 9.42
N HIS A 32 14.74 -9.79 8.89
CA HIS A 32 15.71 -9.20 7.93
C HIS A 32 16.20 -7.81 8.33
N GLY A 33 15.86 -7.34 9.53
CA GLY A 33 16.27 -6.03 10.04
C GLY A 33 17.78 -5.92 10.31
N PRO A 34 18.26 -4.74 10.75
CA PRO A 34 17.46 -3.61 11.24
C PRO A 34 17.15 -2.56 10.17
N TRP A 35 15.90 -2.08 10.13
CA TRP A 35 15.53 -0.83 9.46
C TRP A 35 15.00 0.18 10.49
N SER A 36 15.26 1.46 10.27
CA SER A 36 14.57 2.56 10.96
C SER A 36 13.34 2.92 10.15
N VAL A 37 12.14 2.82 10.75
CA VAL A 37 10.89 3.09 10.05
C VAL A 37 10.21 4.35 10.58
N TYR A 38 9.74 5.19 9.65
CA TYR A 38 8.88 6.33 9.96
C TYR A 38 7.44 5.98 9.61
N LEU A 39 6.56 5.99 10.62
CA LEU A 39 5.13 5.74 10.48
C LEU A 39 4.36 6.86 11.18
N GLU A 40 3.32 7.35 10.52
CA GLU A 40 2.37 8.31 11.09
C GLU A 40 0.95 7.75 10.93
N THR A 41 0.05 8.08 11.84
CA THR A 41 -1.37 7.71 11.71
C THR A 41 -2.00 8.48 10.55
N ARG A 42 -2.58 7.77 9.58
CA ARG A 42 -3.20 8.38 8.39
C ARG A 42 -4.45 7.62 7.95
N ALA A 43 -5.37 8.32 7.29
CA ALA A 43 -6.45 7.72 6.53
C ALA A 43 -6.01 7.50 5.06
N LEU A 44 -6.74 6.67 4.32
CA LEU A 44 -6.42 6.38 2.92
C LEU A 44 -6.44 7.66 2.06
N GLU A 45 -7.38 8.56 2.34
CA GLU A 45 -7.56 9.83 1.60
C GLU A 45 -6.74 10.99 2.20
N SER A 46 -5.86 10.72 3.17
CA SER A 46 -5.01 11.77 3.73
C SER A 46 -4.10 12.38 2.68
N GLU A 47 -3.91 13.70 2.76
CA GLU A 47 -2.95 14.39 1.93
C GLU A 47 -1.51 13.92 2.20
N ALA A 48 -0.58 14.31 1.33
CA ALA A 48 0.82 14.03 1.55
C ALA A 48 1.33 14.75 2.80
N PRO A 49 2.06 14.07 3.70
CA PRO A 49 2.60 14.72 4.86
C PRO A 49 3.58 15.84 4.48
N PRO A 50 3.59 16.98 5.19
CA PRO A 50 4.50 18.09 4.90
C PRO A 50 5.98 17.67 4.89
N TRP A 51 6.37 16.81 5.83
CA TRP A 51 7.75 16.31 5.99
C TRP A 51 8.24 15.53 4.77
N LEU A 52 7.33 14.97 3.95
CA LEU A 52 7.70 14.19 2.76
C LEU A 52 8.50 15.04 1.76
N ARG A 53 8.30 16.38 1.75
CA ARG A 53 9.08 17.29 0.90
C ARG A 53 10.58 17.20 1.16
N GLY A 54 10.96 17.02 2.41
CA GLY A 54 12.34 17.00 2.88
C GLY A 54 12.83 15.61 3.22
N TRP A 55 12.13 14.55 2.80
CA TRP A 55 12.52 13.18 3.12
C TRP A 55 13.91 12.86 2.56
N LYS A 56 14.80 12.39 3.44
CA LYS A 56 16.19 12.00 3.13
C LYS A 56 16.46 10.52 3.44
N GLY A 57 15.42 9.71 3.58
CA GLY A 57 15.56 8.29 3.82
C GLY A 57 15.84 7.50 2.53
N ASP A 58 15.86 6.19 2.68
CA ASP A 58 16.32 5.22 1.68
C ASP A 58 15.21 4.59 0.86
N GLY A 59 13.97 4.74 1.30
CA GLY A 59 12.84 4.24 0.54
C GLY A 59 11.50 4.58 1.14
N ILE A 60 10.46 4.29 0.37
CA ILE A 60 9.07 4.50 0.75
C ILE A 60 8.26 3.25 0.40
N LEU A 61 7.56 2.70 1.40
CA LEU A 61 6.45 1.78 1.18
C LEU A 61 5.17 2.61 1.16
N ALA A 62 4.51 2.66 0.01
CA ALA A 62 3.40 3.57 -0.20
C ALA A 62 2.13 2.83 -0.55
N ARG A 63 1.02 3.28 0.02
CA ARG A 63 -0.32 2.83 -0.33
C ARG A 63 -1.14 4.04 -0.74
N THR A 64 -1.04 4.40 -2.02
CA THR A 64 -1.49 5.74 -2.45
C THR A 64 -3.00 5.90 -2.50
N GLY A 65 -3.50 6.90 -1.77
CA GLY A 65 -4.88 7.37 -1.77
C GLY A 65 -5.29 8.09 -3.05
N SER A 66 -4.40 8.96 -3.54
CA SER A 66 -4.70 9.97 -4.54
C SER A 66 -3.53 10.23 -5.50
N ALA A 67 -3.84 10.82 -6.67
CA ALA A 67 -2.84 11.26 -7.63
C ALA A 67 -1.90 12.33 -7.06
N ALA A 68 -2.39 13.18 -6.15
CA ALA A 68 -1.60 14.21 -5.48
C ALA A 68 -0.51 13.58 -4.61
N LEU A 69 -0.86 12.59 -3.79
CA LEU A 69 0.11 11.84 -2.98
C LEU A 69 1.15 11.13 -3.87
N GLY A 70 0.71 10.48 -4.95
CA GLY A 70 1.61 9.86 -5.92
C GLY A 70 2.63 10.84 -6.52
N ARG A 71 2.20 12.05 -6.92
CA ARG A 71 3.12 13.11 -7.40
C ARG A 71 4.14 13.51 -6.35
N ARG A 72 3.72 13.67 -5.09
CA ARG A 72 4.59 14.06 -3.98
C ARG A 72 5.63 12.99 -3.65
N ILE A 73 5.24 11.72 -3.69
CA ILE A 73 6.15 10.59 -3.51
C ILE A 73 7.20 10.56 -4.64
N ARG A 74 6.79 10.68 -5.91
CA ARG A 74 7.74 10.70 -7.04
C ARG A 74 8.77 11.83 -6.96
N ALA A 75 8.39 12.97 -6.40
CA ALA A 75 9.30 14.10 -6.23
C ALA A 75 10.43 13.87 -5.20
N THR A 76 10.36 12.79 -4.41
CA THR A 76 11.42 12.45 -3.44
C THR A 76 12.63 11.76 -4.08
N SER A 77 12.48 11.18 -5.27
CA SER A 77 13.53 10.44 -6.01
C SER A 77 14.14 9.24 -5.27
N VAL A 78 13.60 8.83 -4.12
CA VAL A 78 14.03 7.61 -3.43
C VAL A 78 13.29 6.39 -3.99
N PRO A 79 13.81 5.17 -3.84
CA PRO A 79 13.11 3.94 -4.18
C PRO A 79 11.71 3.85 -3.54
N VAL A 80 10.72 3.40 -4.31
CA VAL A 80 9.32 3.28 -3.86
C VAL A 80 8.76 1.92 -4.24
N VAL A 81 8.01 1.31 -3.33
CA VAL A 81 7.13 0.17 -3.64
C VAL A 81 5.69 0.58 -3.35
N GLU A 82 4.82 0.45 -4.36
CA GLU A 82 3.38 0.68 -4.21
C GLU A 82 2.70 -0.57 -3.64
N LEU A 83 1.69 -0.37 -2.78
CA LEU A 83 1.00 -1.43 -2.04
C LEU A 83 -0.52 -1.42 -2.28
N ARG A 84 -1.00 -0.59 -3.22
CA ARG A 84 -2.40 -0.50 -3.62
C ARG A 84 -2.59 -0.86 -5.08
N SER A 85 -3.55 -1.74 -5.38
CA SER A 85 -3.85 -2.15 -6.77
C SER A 85 -4.28 -0.98 -7.66
N ARG A 86 -4.96 0.03 -7.10
CA ARG A 86 -5.18 1.31 -7.78
C ARG A 86 -3.90 2.13 -7.71
N ARG A 87 -3.08 2.02 -8.75
CA ARG A 87 -1.73 2.60 -8.80
C ARG A 87 -1.77 4.07 -9.24
N PHE A 88 -1.53 4.99 -8.33
CA PHE A 88 -1.22 6.39 -8.66
C PHE A 88 0.25 6.62 -9.01
N ASN A 89 1.08 5.56 -8.90
CA ASN A 89 2.48 5.49 -9.30
C ASN A 89 2.67 4.31 -10.28
N PRO A 90 2.29 4.42 -11.57
CA PRO A 90 2.31 3.27 -12.46
C PRO A 90 3.71 2.76 -12.85
N ARG A 91 4.76 3.58 -12.62
CA ARG A 91 6.15 3.26 -13.00
C ARG A 91 6.98 2.63 -11.87
N VAL A 92 6.44 2.54 -10.66
CA VAL A 92 7.18 1.95 -9.52
C VAL A 92 6.78 0.48 -9.35
N PRO A 93 7.68 -0.38 -8.81
CA PRO A 93 7.33 -1.73 -8.43
C PRO A 93 6.10 -1.75 -7.52
N TRP A 94 5.25 -2.75 -7.69
CA TRP A 94 3.99 -2.85 -6.97
C TRP A 94 3.78 -4.25 -6.43
N VAL A 95 3.26 -4.34 -5.21
CA VAL A 95 2.83 -5.58 -4.57
C VAL A 95 1.37 -5.44 -4.13
N GLY A 96 0.55 -6.42 -4.45
CA GLY A 96 -0.81 -6.50 -3.92
C GLY A 96 -1.59 -7.65 -4.52
N VAL A 97 -2.92 -7.53 -4.45
CA VAL A 97 -3.84 -8.62 -4.79
C VAL A 97 -4.16 -8.62 -6.28
N ASP A 98 -4.17 -9.82 -6.87
CA ASP A 98 -4.80 -10.05 -8.18
C ASP A 98 -6.32 -10.00 -8.02
N ASN A 99 -6.89 -8.81 -8.26
CA ASN A 99 -8.33 -8.58 -8.13
C ASN A 99 -9.15 -9.40 -9.15
N ARG A 100 -8.56 -9.78 -10.29
CA ARG A 100 -9.26 -10.62 -11.28
C ARG A 100 -9.40 -12.03 -10.76
N ALA A 101 -8.30 -12.62 -10.29
CA ALA A 101 -8.31 -13.94 -9.68
C ALA A 101 -9.23 -13.98 -8.44
N LEU A 102 -9.20 -12.94 -7.60
CA LEU A 102 -10.12 -12.80 -6.46
C LEU A 102 -11.59 -12.77 -6.92
N GLY A 103 -11.91 -11.98 -7.95
CA GLY A 103 -13.26 -11.89 -8.49
C GLY A 103 -13.76 -13.22 -9.05
N SER A 104 -12.92 -13.93 -9.81
CA SER A 104 -13.24 -15.28 -10.30
C SER A 104 -13.50 -16.25 -9.15
N MET A 105 -12.65 -16.27 -8.13
CA MET A 105 -12.80 -17.14 -6.97
C MET A 105 -14.12 -16.89 -6.22
N VAL A 106 -14.53 -15.63 -6.06
CA VAL A 106 -15.82 -15.27 -5.45
C VAL A 106 -16.99 -15.73 -6.32
N ALA A 107 -16.91 -15.54 -7.64
CA ALA A 107 -17.95 -15.98 -8.57
C ALA A 107 -18.10 -17.50 -8.56
N ASP A 108 -17.00 -18.24 -8.66
CA ASP A 108 -16.96 -19.70 -8.66
C ASP A 108 -17.59 -20.25 -7.37
N HIS A 109 -17.20 -19.70 -6.21
CA HIS A 109 -17.75 -20.09 -4.92
C HIS A 109 -19.29 -19.96 -4.83
N LEU A 110 -19.85 -18.92 -5.44
CA LEU A 110 -21.29 -18.68 -5.49
C LEU A 110 -21.99 -19.59 -6.52
N LEU A 111 -21.38 -19.78 -7.68
CA LEU A 111 -21.90 -20.68 -8.73
C LEU A 111 -21.99 -22.12 -8.25
N GLU A 112 -20.99 -22.60 -7.50
CA GLU A 112 -20.97 -23.93 -6.87
C GLU A 112 -22.13 -24.13 -5.88
N ARG A 113 -22.64 -23.05 -5.29
CA ARG A 113 -23.79 -23.05 -4.37
C ARG A 113 -25.12 -22.83 -5.08
N GLY A 114 -25.13 -22.82 -6.41
CA GLY A 114 -26.33 -22.67 -7.22
C GLY A 114 -26.82 -21.24 -7.38
N PHE A 115 -26.10 -20.23 -6.89
CA PHE A 115 -26.45 -18.83 -7.14
C PHE A 115 -26.20 -18.47 -8.61
N ARG A 116 -27.23 -17.93 -9.29
CA ARG A 116 -27.18 -17.58 -10.73
C ARG A 116 -27.39 -16.10 -11.03
N ARG A 117 -27.91 -15.31 -10.07
CA ARG A 117 -28.13 -13.88 -10.20
C ARG A 117 -27.21 -13.15 -9.24
N PHE A 118 -26.35 -12.31 -9.77
CA PHE A 118 -25.33 -11.59 -9.01
C PHE A 118 -25.73 -10.13 -8.84
N GLY A 119 -25.51 -9.59 -7.64
CA GLY A 119 -25.49 -8.16 -7.38
C GLY A 119 -24.05 -7.71 -7.14
N LEU A 120 -23.65 -6.58 -7.73
CA LEU A 120 -22.35 -5.98 -7.51
C LEU A 120 -22.53 -4.65 -6.76
N LEU A 121 -21.96 -4.55 -5.56
CA LEU A 121 -21.78 -3.29 -4.87
C LEU A 121 -20.35 -2.80 -5.12
N ALA A 122 -20.20 -1.78 -5.95
CA ALA A 122 -18.94 -1.12 -6.22
C ALA A 122 -18.88 0.24 -5.50
N LEU A 123 -17.67 0.67 -5.12
CA LEU A 123 -17.44 2.05 -4.67
C LEU A 123 -17.18 2.91 -5.90
N ASP A 124 -17.76 4.11 -5.93
CA ASP A 124 -17.46 5.09 -6.97
C ASP A 124 -15.96 5.44 -6.95
N SER A 125 -15.38 5.48 -8.15
CA SER A 125 -13.94 5.59 -8.39
C SER A 125 -13.47 7.03 -8.50
#